data_AF-A0A836TI13-F1
#
_entry.id   AF-A0A836TI13-F1
#
_cell.length_a   1.000
_cell.length_b   1.000
_cell.length_c   1.000
_cell.angle_alpha   90.00
_cell.angle_beta   90.00
_cell.angle_gamma   90.00
#
_symmetry.space_group_name_H-M   'P 1'
#
loop_
_entity.id
_entity.type
_entity.pdbx_description
1 polymer ?
#
loop_
_entity_poly.entity_id
_entity_poly.type
_entity_poly.pdbx_seq_one_letter_code
_entity_poly.pdbx_strand_id
1 'polypeptide(L)'
;EDVLDTWFSSALWPFATLGWPNKTYEFKRFYPTSILVTGFDIIFFWVSRMMMMSNHLINKVPFNKIYVHALVKDDKGQKMSKSKGNVIDPLNLIHKYGADSLRFTLISMAAPGRDVKLSEDNFSSGLFEEFE
;
A
#
# COMPACT_ATOMS: atom_id res chain seq x y z
N GLU A 1 13.79 -29.57 -6.69
CA GLU A 1 13.61 -29.16 -5.28
C GLU A 1 12.40 -28.25 -5.21
N ASP A 2 11.59 -28.41 -4.16
CA ASP A 2 10.36 -27.63 -3.98
C ASP A 2 10.64 -26.29 -3.30
N VAL A 3 9.87 -25.27 -3.67
CA VAL A 3 9.93 -23.92 -3.11
C VAL A 3 8.56 -23.47 -2.64
N LEU A 4 8.53 -22.56 -1.67
CA LEU A 4 7.29 -21.98 -1.17
C LEU A 4 6.83 -20.83 -2.05
N ASP A 5 5.50 -20.68 -2.14
CA ASP A 5 4.85 -19.54 -2.81
C ASP A 5 5.25 -18.21 -2.14
N THR A 6 5.39 -17.14 -2.94
CA THR A 6 5.72 -15.80 -2.43
C THR A 6 4.64 -15.28 -1.47
N TRP A 7 3.38 -15.68 -1.65
CA TRP A 7 2.31 -15.32 -0.74
C TRP A 7 2.38 -16.08 0.59
N PHE A 8 3.10 -17.20 0.66
CA PHE A 8 3.34 -17.89 1.93
C PHE A 8 4.22 -17.03 2.84
N SER A 9 5.39 -16.58 2.36
CA SER A 9 6.29 -15.73 3.16
C SER A 9 5.67 -14.36 3.45
N SER A 10 4.99 -13.76 2.47
CA SER A 10 4.30 -12.47 2.64
C SER A 10 3.17 -12.51 3.68
N ALA A 11 2.54 -13.67 3.88
CA ALA A 11 1.51 -13.86 4.90
C ALA A 11 2.07 -13.83 6.33
N LEU A 12 3.37 -14.06 6.51
CA LEU A 12 4.03 -14.02 7.82
C LEU A 12 4.47 -12.61 8.23
N TRP A 13 4.36 -11.64 7.32
CA TRP A 13 4.83 -10.27 7.51
C TRP A 13 4.47 -9.60 8.84
N PRO A 14 3.23 -9.72 9.37
CA PRO A 14 2.83 -9.01 10.58
C PRO A 14 3.62 -9.37 11.85
N PHE A 15 4.28 -10.53 11.86
CA PHE A 15 4.98 -11.05 13.03
C PHE A 15 6.43 -11.44 12.74
N ALA A 16 6.74 -11.92 11.53
CA ALA A 16 8.11 -12.25 11.14
C ALA A 16 9.04 -11.03 11.21
N THR A 17 8.53 -9.84 10.87
CA THR A 17 9.25 -8.56 11.00
C THR A 17 9.61 -8.18 12.41
N LEU A 18 8.81 -8.63 13.36
CA LEU A 18 8.98 -8.36 14.77
C LEU A 18 9.88 -9.42 15.42
N GLY A 19 10.47 -10.34 14.65
CA GLY A 19 11.38 -11.36 15.13
C GLY A 19 10.71 -12.62 15.65
N TRP A 20 9.41 -12.81 15.42
CA TRP A 20 8.76 -14.11 15.61
C TRP A 20 9.49 -15.18 14.77
N PRO A 21 9.71 -16.41 15.29
CA PRO A 21 9.11 -17.01 16.50
C PRO A 21 9.80 -16.68 17.82
N ASN A 22 10.85 -15.85 17.82
CA ASN A 22 11.53 -15.46 19.06
C ASN A 22 10.65 -14.51 19.88
N LYS A 23 10.82 -14.54 21.21
CA LYS A 23 10.10 -13.66 22.15
C LYS A 23 10.81 -12.31 22.28
N THR A 24 10.72 -11.51 21.24
CA THR A 24 11.33 -10.18 21.18
C THR A 24 10.49 -9.12 21.89
N TYR A 25 11.12 -7.99 22.22
CA TYR A 25 10.41 -6.83 22.76
C TYR A 25 9.43 -6.28 21.71
N GLU A 26 9.84 -6.23 20.45
CA GLU A 26 9.09 -5.70 19.32
C GLU A 26 7.80 -6.48 19.12
N PHE A 27 7.87 -7.82 19.13
CA PHE A 27 6.69 -8.66 18.98
C PHE A 27 5.69 -8.41 20.12
N LYS A 28 6.18 -8.35 21.37
CA LYS A 28 5.33 -8.05 22.54
C LYS A 28 4.72 -6.65 22.48
N ARG A 29 5.45 -5.66 21.98
CA ARG A 29 5.07 -4.24 22.02
C ARG A 29 4.16 -3.82 20.87
N PHE A 30 4.40 -4.35 19.68
CA PHE A 30 3.82 -3.86 18.43
C PHE A 30 2.85 -4.85 17.76
N TYR A 31 2.73 -6.08 18.26
CA TYR A 31 1.73 -7.04 17.78
C TYR A 31 0.49 -7.09 18.70
N PRO A 32 -0.74 -6.90 18.18
CA PRO A 32 -1.08 -6.65 16.78
C PRO A 32 -0.87 -5.19 16.37
N THR A 33 -0.69 -4.99 15.07
CA THR A 33 -0.53 -3.67 14.47
C THR A 33 -1.85 -2.89 14.44
N SER A 34 -1.81 -1.56 14.47
CA SER A 34 -3.05 -0.77 14.56
C SER A 34 -3.84 -0.71 13.26
N ILE A 35 -3.16 -0.46 12.12
CA ILE A 35 -3.77 -0.24 10.81
C ILE A 35 -2.89 -0.89 9.73
N LEU A 36 -3.52 -1.66 8.83
CA LEU A 36 -2.92 -2.06 7.56
C LEU A 36 -3.44 -1.14 6.44
N VAL A 37 -2.52 -0.53 5.68
CA VAL A 37 -2.84 0.28 4.49
C VAL A 37 -2.49 -0.51 3.24
N THR A 38 -3.44 -0.71 2.32
CA THR A 38 -3.21 -1.47 1.08
C THR A 38 -4.21 -1.13 -0.02
N GLY A 39 -3.88 -1.49 -1.26
CA GLY A 39 -4.83 -1.50 -2.38
C GLY A 39 -5.79 -2.70 -2.32
N PHE A 40 -6.94 -2.56 -2.98
CA PHE A 40 -7.97 -3.61 -2.99
C PHE A 40 -7.58 -4.87 -3.78
N ASP A 41 -6.62 -4.75 -4.69
CA ASP A 41 -6.22 -5.79 -5.64
C ASP A 41 -5.49 -6.98 -5.01
N ILE A 42 -4.98 -6.81 -3.78
CA ILE A 42 -4.26 -7.87 -3.05
C ILE A 42 -4.96 -8.28 -1.74
N ILE A 43 -6.24 -7.94 -1.55
CA ILE A 43 -7.00 -8.31 -0.34
C ILE A 43 -6.97 -9.83 -0.10
N PHE A 44 -7.32 -10.63 -1.10
CA PHE A 44 -7.34 -12.09 -0.95
C PHE A 44 -5.95 -12.72 -0.91
N PHE A 45 -5.01 -12.19 -1.71
CA PHE A 45 -3.67 -12.74 -1.81
C PHE A 45 -2.81 -12.43 -0.59
N TRP A 46 -3.01 -11.28 0.05
CA TRP A 46 -2.17 -10.82 1.15
C TRP A 46 -2.94 -10.68 2.47
N VAL A 47 -3.97 -9.83 2.51
CA VAL A 47 -4.68 -9.50 3.76
C VAL A 47 -5.33 -10.74 4.37
N SER A 48 -6.11 -11.48 3.59
CA SER A 48 -6.76 -12.71 4.05
C SER A 48 -5.74 -13.76 4.52
N ARG A 49 -4.60 -13.88 3.83
CA ARG A 49 -3.55 -14.84 4.21
C ARG A 49 -2.83 -14.44 5.49
N MET A 50 -2.55 -13.15 5.68
CA MET A 50 -2.02 -12.63 6.95
C MET A 50 -2.97 -12.94 8.10
N MET A 51 -4.28 -12.73 7.91
CA MET A 51 -5.28 -13.07 8.92
C MET A 51 -5.28 -14.58 9.23
N MET A 52 -5.28 -15.43 8.20
CA MET A 52 -5.27 -16.88 8.36
C MET A 52 -4.04 -17.38 9.10
N MET A 53 -2.84 -16.99 8.65
CA MET A 53 -1.57 -17.45 9.25
C MET A 53 -1.39 -16.94 10.67
N SER A 54 -1.74 -15.68 10.92
CA SER A 54 -1.68 -15.10 12.27
C SER A 54 -2.64 -15.81 13.23
N ASN A 55 -3.86 -16.12 12.78
CA ASN A 55 -4.81 -16.87 13.59
C ASN A 55 -4.34 -18.31 13.82
N HIS A 56 -3.74 -18.95 12.82
CA HIS A 56 -3.25 -20.32 12.94
C HIS A 56 -2.02 -20.45 13.86
N LEU A 57 -1.04 -19.55 13.73
CA LEU A 57 0.27 -19.67 14.39
C LEU A 57 0.35 -18.94 15.73
N ILE A 58 -0.41 -17.85 15.90
CA ILE A 58 -0.33 -16.96 17.07
C ILE A 58 -1.69 -16.88 17.80
N ASN A 59 -2.76 -17.37 17.19
CA ASN A 59 -4.13 -17.32 17.74
C ASN A 59 -4.61 -15.89 18.06
N LYS A 60 -4.18 -14.92 17.23
CA LYS A 60 -4.55 -13.51 17.35
C LYS A 60 -4.50 -12.84 15.97
N VAL A 61 -5.46 -11.98 15.68
CA VAL A 61 -5.49 -11.22 14.42
C VAL A 61 -4.30 -10.24 14.32
N PRO A 62 -3.73 -10.01 13.11
CA PRO A 62 -2.52 -9.21 12.94
C PRO A 62 -2.71 -7.70 12.99
N PHE A 63 -3.92 -7.23 12.68
CA PHE A 63 -4.29 -5.81 12.66
C PHE A 63 -5.75 -5.61 13.05
N ASN A 64 -6.06 -4.45 13.64
CA ASN A 64 -7.40 -4.10 14.08
C ASN A 64 -8.22 -3.32 13.05
N LYS A 65 -7.55 -2.64 12.12
CA LYS A 65 -8.19 -1.83 11.07
C LYS A 65 -7.47 -2.05 9.74
N ILE A 66 -8.21 -1.97 8.64
CA ILE A 66 -7.69 -2.08 7.29
C ILE A 66 -8.17 -0.85 6.53
N TYR A 67 -7.25 -0.02 6.06
CA TYR A 67 -7.53 1.10 5.18
C TYR A 67 -7.24 0.67 3.74
N VAL A 68 -8.31 0.53 2.96
CA VAL A 68 -8.23 0.14 1.55
C VAL A 68 -8.27 1.41 0.70
N HIS A 69 -7.14 1.76 0.11
CA HIS A 69 -7.07 2.89 -0.83
C HIS A 69 -7.36 2.43 -2.26
N ALA A 70 -7.80 3.38 -3.09
CA ALA A 70 -8.04 3.12 -4.50
C ALA A 70 -6.73 2.95 -5.28
N LEU A 71 -6.82 2.48 -6.52
CA LEU A 71 -5.65 2.31 -7.37
C LEU A 71 -5.35 3.60 -8.12
N VAL A 72 -4.05 3.88 -8.29
CA VAL A 72 -3.60 4.92 -9.23
C VAL A 72 -3.66 4.33 -10.64
N LYS A 73 -4.35 5.05 -11.52
CA LYS A 73 -4.59 4.73 -12.91
C LYS A 73 -3.98 5.79 -13.79
N ASP A 74 -3.69 5.42 -15.04
CA ASP A 74 -3.28 6.40 -16.04
C ASP A 74 -4.42 7.39 -16.37
N ASP A 75 -4.09 8.39 -17.17
CA ASP A 75 -5.00 9.41 -17.72
C ASP A 75 -6.23 8.78 -18.42
N LYS A 76 -6.03 7.65 -19.08
CA LYS A 76 -7.05 6.86 -19.78
C LYS A 76 -7.87 5.95 -18.85
N GLY A 77 -7.57 5.93 -17.55
CA GLY A 77 -8.27 5.12 -16.56
C GLY A 77 -7.92 3.63 -16.57
N GLN A 78 -6.78 3.24 -17.14
CA GLN A 78 -6.25 1.88 -17.03
C GLN A 78 -5.37 1.75 -15.79
N LYS A 79 -5.38 0.56 -15.18
CA LYS A 79 -4.42 0.21 -14.12
C LYS A 79 -3.00 0.38 -14.67
N MET A 80 -2.15 1.11 -13.94
CA MET A 80 -0.73 1.21 -14.27
C MET A 80 -0.06 -0.15 -14.09
N SER A 81 0.66 -0.62 -15.09
CA SER A 81 1.49 -1.82 -14.98
C SER A 81 2.72 -1.74 -15.88
N LYS A 82 3.84 -2.26 -15.40
CA LYS A 82 5.10 -2.30 -16.18
C LYS A 82 4.91 -2.96 -17.54
N SER A 83 4.10 -4.03 -17.60
CA SER A 83 3.78 -4.74 -18.84
C SER A 83 3.03 -3.92 -19.89
N LYS A 84 2.25 -2.92 -19.47
CA LYS A 84 1.50 -2.03 -20.37
C LYS A 84 2.29 -0.78 -20.78
N GLY A 85 3.44 -0.53 -20.14
CA GLY A 85 4.25 0.65 -20.40
C GLY A 85 3.61 1.97 -19.99
N ASN A 86 2.51 1.95 -19.24
CA ASN A 86 1.76 3.14 -18.79
C ASN A 86 2.11 3.54 -17.35
N VAL A 87 3.32 3.22 -16.89
CA VAL A 87 3.79 3.56 -15.54
C VAL A 87 4.43 4.94 -15.58
N ILE A 88 3.94 5.84 -14.73
CA ILE A 88 4.62 7.11 -14.47
C ILE A 88 5.64 6.87 -13.36
N ASP A 89 6.90 7.21 -13.62
CA ASP A 89 7.95 7.11 -12.61
C ASP A 89 7.76 8.24 -11.57
N PRO A 90 7.52 7.90 -10.27
CA PRO A 90 7.38 8.92 -9.23
C PRO A 90 8.63 9.79 -9.08
N LEU A 91 9.83 9.28 -9.38
CA LEU A 91 11.06 10.08 -9.29
C LEU A 91 11.08 11.20 -10.32
N ASN A 92 10.58 10.95 -11.54
CA ASN A 92 10.47 12.00 -12.56
C ASN A 92 9.52 13.12 -12.12
N LEU A 93 8.39 12.76 -11.48
CA LEU A 93 7.46 13.73 -10.93
C LEU A 93 8.07 14.51 -9.76
N ILE A 94 8.83 13.84 -8.88
CA ILE A 94 9.55 14.49 -7.77
C ILE A 94 10.58 15.48 -8.31
N HIS A 95 11.35 15.11 -9.34
CA HIS A 95 12.32 16.01 -9.95
C HIS A 95 11.67 17.22 -10.62
N LYS A 96 10.46 17.08 -11.16
CA LYS A 96 9.75 18.15 -11.86
C LYS A 96 8.94 19.07 -10.95
N TYR A 97 8.25 18.50 -9.95
CA TYR A 97 7.26 19.21 -9.13
C TYR A 97 7.54 19.18 -7.62
N GLY A 98 8.49 18.36 -7.16
CA GLY A 98 8.80 18.17 -5.74
C GLY A 98 8.03 17.01 -5.09
N ALA A 99 8.62 16.43 -4.04
CA ALA A 99 8.03 15.30 -3.33
C ALA A 99 6.76 15.66 -2.55
N ASP A 100 6.71 16.87 -1.99
CA ASP A 100 5.54 17.34 -1.26
C ASP A 100 4.36 17.53 -2.21
N SER A 101 4.61 18.06 -3.40
CA SER A 101 3.56 18.19 -4.42
C SER A 101 2.98 16.83 -4.81
N LEU A 102 3.85 15.83 -5.00
CA LEU A 102 3.41 14.46 -5.27
C LEU A 102 2.56 13.87 -4.16
N ARG A 103 3.00 14.01 -2.91
CA ARG A 103 2.26 13.48 -1.75
C ARG A 103 0.93 14.19 -1.58
N PHE A 104 0.91 15.50 -1.69
CA PHE A 104 -0.30 16.31 -1.52
C PHE A 104 -1.35 15.97 -2.59
N THR A 105 -0.95 15.93 -3.86
CA THR A 105 -1.84 15.56 -4.98
C THR A 105 -2.38 14.14 -4.82
N LEU A 106 -1.53 13.16 -4.46
CA LEU A 106 -2.00 11.79 -4.27
C LEU A 106 -2.99 11.65 -3.10
N ILE A 107 -2.74 12.36 -1.99
CA ILE A 107 -3.62 12.33 -0.81
C ILE A 107 -4.94 13.06 -1.09
N SER A 108 -4.91 14.23 -1.74
CA SER A 108 -6.12 15.01 -2.05
C SER A 108 -7.03 14.27 -3.04
N MET A 109 -6.45 13.46 -3.92
CA MET A 109 -7.19 12.63 -4.88
C MET A 109 -7.62 11.27 -4.31
N ALA A 110 -7.07 10.84 -3.16
CA ALA A 110 -7.35 9.53 -2.54
C ALA A 110 -8.72 9.46 -1.84
N ALA A 111 -9.76 9.97 -2.50
CA ALA A 111 -11.14 9.85 -2.03
C ALA A 111 -11.57 8.37 -1.99
N PRO A 112 -12.18 7.90 -0.88
CA PRO A 112 -12.64 6.52 -0.77
C PRO A 112 -13.59 6.13 -1.90
N GLY A 113 -13.34 4.99 -2.55
CA GLY A 113 -14.24 4.41 -3.55
C GLY A 113 -14.08 4.90 -4.99
N ARG A 114 -13.16 5.83 -5.27
CA ARG A 114 -12.86 6.29 -6.64
C ARG A 114 -11.39 6.11 -6.95
N ASP A 115 -11.08 5.49 -8.09
CA ASP A 115 -9.70 5.38 -8.55
C ASP A 115 -9.12 6.75 -8.90
N VAL A 116 -7.82 6.90 -8.64
CA VAL A 116 -7.06 8.13 -8.89
C VAL A 116 -6.57 8.09 -10.33
N LYS A 117 -7.14 8.91 -11.21
CA LYS A 117 -6.59 9.12 -12.56
C LYS A 117 -5.49 10.14 -12.47
N LEU A 118 -4.25 9.71 -12.64
CA LEU A 118 -3.09 10.58 -12.56
C LEU A 118 -2.70 11.06 -13.95
N SER A 119 -2.70 12.37 -14.15
CA SER A 119 -2.12 13.05 -15.32
C SER A 119 -1.13 14.12 -14.86
N GLU A 120 -0.19 14.50 -15.70
CA GLU A 120 0.74 15.59 -15.35
C GLU A 120 0.03 16.91 -15.08
N ASP A 121 -1.15 17.13 -15.69
CA ASP A 121 -1.97 18.34 -15.48
C ASP A 121 -2.46 18.48 -14.03
N ASN A 122 -2.55 17.37 -13.28
CA ASN A 122 -2.91 17.39 -11.86
C ASN A 122 -1.84 18.05 -10.98
N PHE A 123 -0.62 18.23 -11.49
CA PHE A 123 0.48 18.85 -10.77
C PHE A 123 0.68 20.32 -11.14
N SER A 124 0.25 20.73 -12.33
CA SER A 124 0.31 22.12 -12.81
C SER A 124 -0.93 22.94 -12.46
N SER A 125 -2.09 22.29 -12.29
CA SER A 125 -3.36 22.98 -12.08
C SER A 125 -3.61 23.29 -10.60
N GLY A 126 -3.35 24.53 -10.18
CA GLY A 126 -4.10 25.29 -9.15
C GLY A 126 -4.15 24.82 -7.69
N LEU A 127 -3.83 23.56 -7.37
CA LEU A 127 -3.89 23.06 -5.99
C LEU A 127 -2.86 23.71 -5.05
N PHE A 128 -1.88 24.44 -5.58
CA PHE A 128 -0.90 25.21 -4.81
C PHE A 128 -1.21 26.71 -4.74
N GLU A 129 -2.08 27.24 -5.61
CA GLU A 129 -2.47 28.66 -5.56
C GLU A 129 -3.50 28.95 -4.46
N GLU A 130 -4.24 27.95 -3.97
CA GLU A 130 -5.20 28.11 -2.86
C GLU A 130 -4.57 28.10 -1.46
N PHE A 131 -3.25 27.89 -1.34
CA PHE A 131 -2.54 27.78 -0.06
C PHE A 131 -1.42 28.82 0.16
N GLU A 132 -1.28 29.81 -0.72
CA GLU A 132 -0.52 31.06 -0.49
C GLU A 132 -1.46 32.22 -0.14
#